data_AF-A0A0D0GE39-F1
#
_entry.id   AF-A0A0D0GE39-F1
#
_cell.length_a   1.000
_cell.length_b   1.000
_cell.length_c   1.000
_cell.angle_alpha   90.00
_cell.angle_beta   90.00
_cell.angle_gamma   90.00
#
_symmetry.space_group_name_H-M   'P 1'
#
loop_
_entity.id
_entity.type
_entity.pdbx_description
1 polymer ?
#
loop_
_entity_poly.entity_id
_entity_poly.type
_entity_poly.pdbx_seq_one_letter_code
_entity_poly.pdbx_strand_id
1 'polypeptide(L)' 'MNIQEQAFKVFDSMKISDVIIIREFAKKDPGAFIQYGKNYIDNGGSIEFNHDYSKIRKVSSMDDLVDADKYSKN' A
#
# COMPACT_ATOMS: atom_id res chain seq x y z
N MET A 1 -13.56 6.01 15.69
CA MET A 1 -12.84 5.61 14.48
C MET A 1 -11.37 5.50 14.83
N ASN A 2 -10.79 4.30 14.75
CA ASN A 2 -9.38 4.09 15.08
C ASN A 2 -8.48 4.58 13.92
N ILE A 3 -7.17 4.71 14.16
CA ILE A 3 -6.22 5.24 13.16
C ILE A 3 -6.08 4.29 11.96
N GLN A 4 -6.23 2.98 12.16
CA GLN A 4 -6.22 1.99 11.07
C GLN A 4 -7.39 2.21 10.09
N GLU A 5 -8.61 2.44 10.59
CA GLU A 5 -9.79 2.74 9.76
C GLU A 5 -9.61 4.04 8.96
N GLN A 6 -8.88 5.02 9.49
CA GLN A 6 -8.51 6.23 8.75
C GLN A 6 -7.55 5.91 7.61
N ALA A 7 -6.52 5.09 7.86
CA ALA A 7 -5.60 4.66 6.82
C ALA A 7 -6.32 3.89 5.71
N PHE A 8 -7.28 3.02 6.05
CA PHE A 8 -8.06 2.27 5.07
C PHE A 8 -8.86 3.20 4.16
N LYS A 9 -9.53 4.22 4.73
CA LYS A 9 -10.25 5.24 3.95
C LYS A 9 -9.33 5.99 2.99
N VAL A 10 -8.09 6.26 3.41
CA VAL A 10 -7.09 6.89 2.54
C VAL A 10 -6.78 5.94 1.38
N PHE A 11 -6.49 4.67 1.64
CA PHE A 11 -6.18 3.68 0.60
C PHE A 11 -7.37 3.43 -0.36
N ASP A 12 -8.60 3.48 0.13
CA ASP A 12 -9.81 3.38 -0.70
C ASP A 12 -10.02 4.61 -1.58
N SER A 13 -9.62 5.79 -1.11
CA SER A 13 -9.77 7.04 -1.87
C SER A 13 -8.73 7.23 -2.98
N MET A 14 -7.64 6.46 -2.95
CA MET A 14 -6.59 6.50 -3.97
C MET A 14 -7.10 5.99 -5.32
N LYS A 15 -6.70 6.65 -6.40
CA LYS A 15 -6.87 6.15 -7.77
C LYS A 15 -5.77 5.14 -8.08
N ILE A 16 -6.04 4.23 -9.01
CA ILE A 16 -5.03 3.28 -9.50
C ILE A 16 -3.80 4.06 -9.98
N SER A 17 -2.60 3.59 -9.61
CA SER A 17 -1.29 4.23 -9.81
C SER A 17 -0.96 5.41 -8.90
N ASP A 18 -1.86 5.86 -8.02
CA ASP A 18 -1.50 6.86 -7.00
C ASP A 18 -0.45 6.29 -6.05
N VAL A 19 0.46 7.15 -5.58
CA VAL A 19 1.55 6.79 -4.67
C VAL A 19 1.52 7.66 -3.43
N ILE A 20 1.61 7.03 -2.25
CA ILE A 20 1.81 7.68 -0.96
C ILE A 20 3.25 7.44 -0.50
N ILE A 21 3.92 8.49 -0.03
CA ILE A 21 5.21 8.38 0.65
C ILE A 21 4.96 8.24 2.15
N ILE A 22 5.27 7.08 2.72
CA ILE A 22 4.93 6.73 4.11
C ILE A 22 5.57 7.69 5.10
N ARG A 23 6.84 8.07 4.90
CA ARG A 23 7.52 8.99 5.82
C ARG A 23 6.85 10.36 5.90
N GLU A 24 6.28 10.84 4.81
CA GLU A 24 5.59 12.13 4.75
C GLU A 24 4.18 12.06 5.33
N PHE A 25 3.52 10.90 5.17
CA PHE A 25 2.15 10.68 5.62
C PHE A 25 2.06 10.28 7.09
N ALA A 26 2.93 9.36 7.52
CA ALA A 26 2.87 8.71 8.82
C ALA A 26 3.68 9.43 9.91
N LYS A 27 4.35 10.56 9.60
CA LYS A 27 5.25 11.46 10.39
C LYS A 27 5.68 11.06 11.81
N LYS A 28 4.76 10.57 12.65
CA LYS A 28 4.97 10.10 14.02
C LYS A 28 5.36 8.61 14.14
N ASP A 29 4.76 7.73 13.33
CA ASP A 29 4.99 6.28 13.41
C ASP A 29 4.82 5.60 12.03
N PRO A 30 5.90 5.55 11.23
CA PRO A 30 5.91 4.82 9.96
C PRO A 30 5.63 3.32 10.11
N GLY A 31 6.04 2.71 11.23
CA GLY A 31 5.91 1.26 11.45
C GLY A 31 4.44 0.85 11.61
N ALA A 32 3.68 1.62 12.38
CA ALA A 32 2.23 1.44 12.49
C ALA A 32 1.53 1.60 11.12
N PHE A 33 1.96 2.56 10.30
CA PHE A 33 1.37 2.79 8.98
C PHE A 33 1.64 1.64 7.99
N ILE A 34 2.85 1.07 8.04
CA ILE A 34 3.18 -0.16 7.29
C ILE A 34 2.26 -1.30 7.75
N GLN A 35 2.04 -1.46 9.06
CA GLN A 35 1.16 -2.50 9.57
C GLN A 35 -0.29 -2.30 9.11
N TYR A 36 -0.78 -1.06 9.04
CA TYR A 36 -2.11 -0.78 8.49
C TYR A 36 -2.21 -1.15 7.02
N GLY A 37 -1.20 -0.87 6.21
CA GLY A 37 -1.20 -1.30 4.81
C GLY A 37 -1.20 -2.83 4.67
N LYS A 38 -0.41 -3.56 5.49
CA LYS A 38 -0.48 -5.04 5.52
C LYS A 38 -1.87 -5.55 5.89
N ASN A 39 -2.47 -5.00 6.94
CA ASN A 39 -3.82 -5.36 7.35
C ASN A 39 -4.84 -5.04 6.23
N TYR A 40 -4.66 -3.95 5.48
CA TYR A 40 -5.54 -3.61 4.36
C TYR A 40 -5.44 -4.65 3.24
N ILE A 41 -4.22 -5.09 2.91
CA ILE A 41 -3.97 -6.17 1.95
C ILE A 41 -4.62 -7.48 2.41
N ASP A 42 -4.44 -7.87 3.67
CA ASP A 42 -5.02 -9.09 4.24
C ASP A 42 -6.56 -9.09 4.22
N ASN A 43 -7.17 -7.89 4.20
CA ASN A 43 -8.62 -7.70 4.04
C ASN A 43 -9.09 -7.63 2.57
N GLY A 44 -8.22 -7.94 1.60
CA GLY A 44 -8.53 -7.92 0.17
C GLY A 44 -8.31 -6.58 -0.52
N GLY A 45 -7.70 -5.62 0.17
CA GLY A 45 -7.36 -4.31 -0.39
C GLY A 45 -6.22 -4.36 -1.40
N SER A 46 -6.31 -3.58 -2.47
CA SER A 46 -5.34 -3.60 -3.58
C SER A 46 -4.34 -2.44 -3.49
N ILE A 47 -3.29 -2.62 -2.69
CA ILE A 47 -2.13 -1.70 -2.63
C ILE A 47 -0.82 -2.50 -2.64
N GLU A 48 0.25 -1.88 -3.09
CA GLU A 48 1.58 -2.47 -3.15
C GLU A 48 2.57 -1.61 -2.36
N PHE A 49 3.45 -2.25 -1.60
CA PHE A 49 4.62 -1.59 -1.03
C PHE A 49 5.80 -1.68 -1.99
N ASN A 50 6.59 -0.61 -2.07
CA ASN A 50 7.91 -0.73 -2.68
C ASN A 50 8.86 -1.54 -1.77
N HIS A 51 10.00 -1.97 -2.33
CA HIS A 51 10.93 -2.89 -1.69
C HIS A 51 11.44 -2.48 -0.30
N ASP A 52 11.55 -1.18 -0.03
CA ASP A 52 12.02 -0.65 1.26
C ASP A 52 10.88 -0.18 2.19
N TYR A 53 9.62 -0.45 1.83
CA TYR A 53 8.42 -0.01 2.55
C TYR A 53 8.35 1.52 2.77
N SER A 54 8.98 2.34 1.92
CA SER A 54 8.88 3.79 2.01
C SER A 54 7.68 4.37 1.25
N LYS A 55 7.09 3.60 0.34
CA LYS A 55 5.98 4.02 -0.53
C LYS A 55 4.90 2.95 -0.63
N ILE A 56 3.67 3.42 -0.81
CA ILE A 56 2.49 2.60 -1.11
C ILE A 56 1.93 3.06 -2.43
N ARG A 57 1.68 2.14 -3.37
CA ARG A 57 1.02 2.40 -4.65
C ARG A 57 -0.34 1.72 -4.67
N LYS A 58 -1.38 2.41 -5.16
CA LYS A 58 -2.67 1.76 -5.44
C LYS A 58 -2.55 0.94 -6.74
N VAL A 59 -2.99 -0.30 -6.69
CA VAL A 59 -3.01 -1.19 -7.86
C VAL A 59 -4.45 -1.58 -8.18
N SER A 60 -4.70 -1.98 -9.43
CA SER A 60 -6.02 -2.40 -9.92
C SER A 60 -6.48 -3.70 -9.27
N SER A 61 -5.55 -4.63 -9.05
CA SER A 61 -5.76 -5.87 -8.32
C SER A 61 -4.43 -6.35 -7.77
N MET A 62 -4.48 -7.25 -6.78
CA MET A 62 -3.27 -7.93 -6.30
C MET A 62 -2.73 -8.96 -7.30
N ASP A 63 -3.57 -9.43 -8.23
CA ASP A 63 -3.19 -10.37 -9.28
C ASP A 63 -2.22 -9.73 -10.29
N ASP A 64 -2.33 -8.42 -10.52
CA ASP A 64 -1.42 -7.67 -11.40
C ASP A 64 0.04 -7.66 -10.90
N LEU A 65 0.26 -7.91 -9.61
CA LEU A 65 1.59 -7.94 -9.01
C LEU A 65 2.34 -9.26 -9.30
N VAL A 66 1.61 -10.34 -9.57
CA VAL A 66 2.18 -11.69 -9.76
C VAL A 66 2.82 -11.84 -11.15
N ASP A 67 2.41 -11.02 -12.12
CA ASP A 67 2.97 -11.07 -13.48
C ASP A 67 4.12 -10.08 -13.72
N ALA A 68 4.30 -9.05 -12.89
CA ALA A 68 5.44 -8.13 -13.01
C ALA A 68 6.80 -8.81 -12.74
N ASP A 69 6.82 -9.80 -11.85
CA ASP A 69 8.06 -10.52 -11.48
C ASP A 69 8.46 -11.59 -12.51
N LYS A 70 7.54 -12.02 -13.38
CA LYS A 70 7.81 -13.01 -14.44
C LYS A 70 8.58 -12.44 -15.64
N TYR A 71 8.60 -11.13 -15.83
CA TYR A 71 9.29 -10.49 -16.97
C TYR A 71 10.63 -9.84 -16.60
N SER A 72 11.09 -9.93 -15.34
CA SER A 72 12.38 -9.37 -14.90
C SER A 72 13.58 -10.32 -15.10
N LYS A 73 13.41 -11.41 -15.87
CA LYS A 73 14.51 -12.29 -16.31
C LYS A 73 14.58 -12.34 -17.83
N ASN A 74 15.14 -11.29 -18.44
CA ASN A 74 15.74 -11.35 -19.77
C ASN A 74 17.07 -10.61 -19.73
#